data_AF-A0A5K7Y868-F1
#
_entry.id   AF-A0A5K7Y868-F1
#
_cell.length_a   1.000
_cell.length_b   1.000
_cell.length_c   1.000
_cell.angle_alpha   90.00
_cell.angle_beta   90.00
_cell.angle_gamma   90.00
#
_symmetry.space_group_name_H-M   'P 1'
#
loop_
_entity.id
_entity.type
_entity.pdbx_description
1 polymer ?
#
loop_
_entity_poly.entity_id
_entity_poly.type
_entity_poly.pdbx_seq_one_letter_code
_entity_poly.pdbx_strand_id
1 'polypeptide(L)'
;MDIKLHKQATTTPEILADTQVAPAGMSSKYHARQFGVSVSSIQRWRQRDDVLNPPHTRHNLLPTLTSEQEEIVIAARELLRLGLDDLLVVSREFLNPNLSRSALQHMLKRRDVPTLAQLTRQDAEENEKPKHRP
;
A
#
# COMPACT_ATOMS: atom_id res chain seq x y z
N MET A 1 -12.81 18.28 -4.52
CA MET A 1 -12.43 17.10 -3.73
C MET A 1 -13.44 16.94 -2.60
N ASP A 2 -13.95 15.73 -2.34
CA ASP A 2 -14.85 15.48 -1.21
C ASP A 2 -14.02 15.18 0.04
N ILE A 3 -13.88 16.16 0.93
CA ILE A 3 -13.08 16.06 2.15
C ILE A 3 -14.01 16.15 3.35
N LYS A 4 -14.10 15.04 4.12
CA LYS A 4 -14.88 14.99 5.36
C LYS A 4 -14.06 15.60 6.50
N LEU A 5 -14.23 16.90 6.74
CA LEU A 5 -13.57 17.63 7.83
C LEU A 5 -14.48 17.73 9.04
N HIS A 6 -13.90 17.55 10.23
CA HIS A 6 -14.58 17.91 11.47
C HIS A 6 -14.72 19.44 11.58
N LYS A 7 -15.82 19.94 12.16
CA LYS A 7 -16.09 21.39 12.27
C LYS A 7 -14.99 22.19 12.97
N GLN A 8 -14.21 21.54 13.84
CA GLN A 8 -13.11 22.13 14.60
C GLN A 8 -11.73 21.68 14.10
N ALA A 9 -11.65 21.05 12.92
CA ALA A 9 -10.36 20.66 12.35
C ALA A 9 -9.55 21.93 12.01
N THR A 10 -8.34 22.01 12.55
CA THR A 10 -7.41 23.13 12.28
C THR A 10 -6.35 22.78 11.24
N THR A 11 -6.10 21.49 11.02
CA THR A 11 -5.20 20.99 9.96
C THR A 11 -6.00 20.78 8.67
N THR A 12 -6.61 21.85 8.15
CA THR A 12 -7.37 21.80 6.89
C THR A 12 -6.50 22.21 5.71
N PRO A 13 -6.79 21.73 4.50
CA PRO A 13 -6.06 22.15 3.30
C PRO A 13 -6.09 23.66 3.08
N GLU A 14 -7.21 24.30 3.40
CA GLU A 14 -7.36 25.76 3.30
C GLU A 14 -6.38 26.49 4.23
N ILE A 15 -6.37 26.15 5.53
CA ILE A 15 -5.45 26.76 6.52
C ILE A 15 -3.98 26.49 6.17
N LEU A 16 -3.69 25.29 5.66
CA LEU A 16 -2.34 24.91 5.25
C LEU A 16 -1.87 25.69 4.02
N ALA A 17 -2.72 25.87 3.01
CA ALA A 17 -2.43 26.67 1.83
C ALA A 17 -2.21 28.15 2.18
N ASP A 18 -3.08 28.72 3.02
CA ASP A 18 -2.95 30.09 3.52
C ASP A 18 -1.61 30.31 4.22
N THR A 19 -1.19 29.33 5.02
CA THR A 19 0.08 29.38 5.75
C THR A 19 1.30 29.30 4.82
N GLN A 20 1.21 28.58 3.69
CA GLN A 20 2.28 28.44 2.69
C GLN A 20 2.42 29.68 1.79
N VAL A 21 1.31 30.27 1.36
CA VAL A 21 1.31 31.45 0.46
C VAL A 21 1.68 32.73 1.22
N ALA A 22 1.55 32.74 2.55
CA ALA A 22 1.92 33.88 3.37
C ALA A 22 3.40 34.32 3.16
N PRO A 23 3.67 35.63 2.98
CA PRO A 23 5.01 36.12 2.69
C PRO A 23 6.00 35.80 3.81
N ALA A 24 7.25 35.52 3.44
CA ALA A 24 8.31 35.08 4.37
C ALA A 24 8.56 36.07 5.54
N GLY A 25 8.29 37.35 5.36
CA GLY A 25 8.38 38.38 6.40
C GLY A 25 7.25 38.35 7.44
N MET A 26 6.18 37.57 7.21
CA MET A 26 5.04 37.51 8.11
C MET A 26 5.32 36.56 9.29
N SER A 27 5.13 37.07 10.50
CA SER A 27 5.48 36.33 11.72
C SER A 27 4.67 35.03 11.87
N SER A 28 5.35 33.91 12.13
CA SER A 28 4.68 32.64 12.48
C SER A 28 3.84 32.76 13.75
N LYS A 29 4.17 33.70 14.65
CA LYS A 29 3.38 33.98 15.87
C LYS A 29 2.01 34.56 15.56
N TYR A 30 1.89 35.33 14.48
CA TYR A 30 0.63 35.91 14.05
C TYR A 30 -0.34 34.82 13.57
N HIS A 31 0.11 33.98 12.61
CA HIS A 31 -0.70 32.87 12.09
C HIS A 31 -1.07 31.85 13.18
N ALA A 32 -0.16 31.59 14.12
CA ALA A 32 -0.42 30.71 15.25
C ALA A 32 -1.61 31.21 16.10
N ARG A 33 -1.67 32.53 16.35
CA ARG A 33 -2.79 33.15 17.08
C ARG A 33 -4.08 33.16 16.27
N GLN A 34 -3.99 33.47 14.98
CA GLN A 34 -5.15 33.49 14.07
C GLN A 34 -5.83 32.13 13.99
N PHE A 35 -5.06 31.05 13.83
CA PHE A 35 -5.60 29.70 13.69
C PHE A 35 -5.69 28.93 15.01
N GLY A 36 -5.28 29.52 16.14
CA GLY A 36 -5.32 28.84 17.45
C GLY A 36 -4.40 27.63 17.55
N VAL A 37 -3.26 27.63 16.84
CA VAL A 37 -2.26 26.54 16.83
C VAL A 37 -0.93 26.98 17.42
N SER A 38 -0.03 26.03 17.68
CA SER A 38 1.33 26.35 18.10
C SER A 38 2.14 26.99 16.96
N VAL A 39 3.10 27.84 17.33
CA VAL A 39 4.07 28.43 16.40
C VAL A 39 4.88 27.34 15.66
N SER A 40 5.20 26.26 16.35
CA SER A 40 5.91 25.11 15.76
C SER A 40 5.10 24.40 14.68
N SER A 41 3.77 24.35 14.80
CA SER A 41 2.90 23.80 13.75
C SER A 41 2.92 24.67 12.50
N ILE A 42 2.82 25.99 12.65
CA ILE A 42 2.94 26.93 11.53
C ILE A 42 4.28 26.80 10.82
N GLN A 43 5.38 26.74 11.59
CA GLN A 43 6.73 26.56 11.01
C GLN A 43 6.84 25.26 10.23
N ARG A 44 6.32 24.16 10.79
CA ARG A 44 6.28 22.86 10.10
C ARG A 44 5.46 22.94 8.82
N TRP A 45 4.29 23.58 8.85
CA TRP A 45 3.40 23.70 7.69
C TRP A 45 3.99 24.54 6.56
N ARG A 46 4.74 25.61 6.87
CA ARG A 46 5.48 26.40 5.86
C ARG A 46 6.57 25.63 5.14
N GLN A 47 7.16 24.63 5.79
CA GLN A 47 8.23 23.80 5.23
C GLN A 47 7.69 22.57 4.48
N ARG A 48 6.38 22.34 4.47
CA ARG A 48 5.80 21.20 3.75
C ARG A 48 5.67 21.53 2.27
N ASP A 49 5.95 20.53 1.43
CA ASP A 49 5.74 20.60 -0.01
C ASP A 49 4.26 20.36 -0.40
N ASP A 50 3.49 19.72 0.49
CA ASP A 50 2.07 19.38 0.26
C ASP A 50 1.16 19.91 1.37
N VAL A 51 0.01 20.39 0.92
CA VAL A 51 -1.12 20.94 1.68
C VAL A 51 -2.07 19.82 2.13
N LEU A 52 -2.06 18.68 1.43
CA LEU A 52 -2.87 17.52 1.81
C LEU A 52 -2.19 16.71 2.91
N ASN A 53 -3.02 16.07 3.73
CA ASN A 53 -2.53 15.08 4.68
C ASN A 53 -2.26 13.78 3.91
N PRO A 54 -1.00 13.31 3.85
CA PRO A 54 -0.70 12.04 3.20
C PRO A 54 -1.47 10.91 3.90
N PRO A 55 -1.72 9.79 3.19
CA PRO A 55 -2.35 8.65 3.80
C PRO A 55 -1.55 8.19 5.03
N HIS A 56 -2.25 7.93 6.14
CA HIS A 56 -1.68 7.38 7.37
C HIS A 56 -1.23 5.91 7.23
N THR A 57 -1.35 5.37 6.02
CA THR A 57 -0.90 4.03 5.69
C THR A 57 0.62 3.96 5.74
N ARG A 58 1.14 2.88 6.29
CA ARG A 58 2.58 2.62 6.36
C ARG A 58 3.17 2.65 4.94
N HIS A 59 4.14 3.53 4.70
CA HIS A 59 4.78 3.69 3.39
C HIS A 59 5.62 2.47 2.98
N ASN A 60 6.26 1.81 3.95
CA ASN A 60 7.07 0.60 3.72
C ASN A 60 6.47 -0.56 4.50
N LEU A 61 5.71 -1.42 3.83
CA LEU A 61 5.36 -2.74 4.38
C LEU A 61 6.65 -3.54 4.46
N LEU A 62 7.06 -3.98 5.65
CA LEU A 62 8.21 -4.87 5.83
C LEU A 62 7.70 -6.30 5.58
N PRO A 63 7.83 -6.85 4.36
CA PRO A 63 7.28 -8.16 4.06
C PRO A 63 8.20 -9.23 4.64
N THR A 64 7.64 -10.39 4.99
CA THR A 64 8.41 -11.53 5.50
C THR A 64 9.29 -12.16 4.42
N LEU A 65 8.92 -11.99 3.15
CA LEU A 65 9.65 -12.45 1.98
C LEU A 65 10.22 -11.24 1.23
N THR A 66 11.37 -11.40 0.59
CA THR A 66 11.87 -10.38 -0.35
C THR A 66 11.02 -10.37 -1.62
N SER A 67 11.08 -9.30 -2.41
CA SER A 67 10.34 -9.21 -3.67
C SER A 67 10.64 -10.39 -4.59
N GLU A 68 11.90 -10.82 -4.66
CA GLU A 68 12.35 -11.96 -5.47
C GLU A 68 11.79 -13.29 -4.95
N GLN A 69 11.75 -13.48 -3.62
CA GLN A 69 11.16 -14.66 -3.03
C GLN A 69 9.65 -14.73 -3.29
N GLU A 70 8.95 -13.59 -3.28
CA GLU A 70 7.53 -13.55 -3.63
C GLU A 70 7.29 -14.00 -5.06
N GLU A 71 8.12 -13.58 -6.03
CA GLU A 71 8.01 -14.07 -7.41
C GLU A 71 8.18 -15.59 -7.50
N ILE A 72 9.12 -16.17 -6.74
CA ILE A 72 9.32 -17.63 -6.72
C ILE A 72 8.06 -18.33 -6.19
N VAL A 73 7.42 -17.80 -5.14
CA VAL A 73 6.18 -18.36 -4.59
C VAL A 73 5.02 -18.25 -5.58
N ILE A 74 4.90 -17.12 -6.28
CA ILE A 74 3.87 -16.89 -7.29
C ILE A 74 4.06 -17.88 -8.44
N ALA A 75 5.27 -17.98 -8.99
CA ALA A 75 5.60 -18.92 -10.05
C ALA A 75 5.33 -20.38 -9.62
N ALA A 76 5.69 -20.75 -8.39
CA ALA A 76 5.39 -22.09 -7.86
C ALA A 76 3.88 -22.34 -7.80
N ARG A 77 3.08 -21.37 -7.36
CA ARG A 77 1.62 -21.50 -7.30
C ARG A 77 1.01 -21.61 -8.70
N GLU A 78 1.50 -20.85 -9.66
CA GLU A 78 1.02 -20.88 -11.03
C GLU A 78 1.41 -22.20 -11.72
N LEU A 79 2.65 -22.65 -11.61
CA LEU A 79 3.12 -23.86 -12.29
C LEU A 79 2.59 -25.15 -11.65
N LEU A 80 2.57 -25.22 -10.32
CA LEU A 80 2.31 -26.45 -9.59
C LEU A 80 0.87 -26.54 -9.06
N ARG A 81 0.08 -25.46 -9.19
CA ARG A 81 -1.32 -25.37 -8.73
C ARG A 81 -1.49 -25.79 -7.26
N LEU A 82 -0.51 -25.47 -6.42
CA LEU A 82 -0.48 -25.90 -5.02
C LEU A 82 -1.54 -25.21 -4.15
N GLY A 83 -2.14 -26.00 -3.26
CA GLY A 83 -2.92 -25.54 -2.11
C GLY A 83 -2.16 -24.50 -1.29
N LEU A 84 -2.87 -23.68 -0.51
CA LEU A 84 -2.21 -22.72 0.39
C LEU A 84 -1.26 -23.42 1.37
N ASP A 85 -1.68 -24.56 1.89
CA ASP A 85 -0.93 -25.32 2.89
C ASP A 85 0.28 -26.06 2.26
N ASP A 86 0.12 -26.64 1.06
CA ASP A 86 1.25 -27.26 0.34
C ASP A 86 2.28 -26.21 -0.10
N LEU A 87 1.80 -25.07 -0.61
CA LEU A 87 2.65 -23.94 -0.96
C LEU A 87 3.40 -23.41 0.26
N LEU A 88 2.78 -23.43 1.45
CA LEU A 88 3.43 -23.04 2.69
C LEU A 88 4.57 -24.00 3.06
N VAL A 89 4.38 -25.30 2.89
CA VAL A 89 5.44 -26.30 3.13
C VAL A 89 6.62 -26.04 2.21
N VAL A 90 6.37 -25.90 0.90
CA VAL A 90 7.43 -25.60 -0.10
C VAL A 90 8.12 -24.27 0.21
N SER A 91 7.36 -23.22 0.52
CA SER A 91 7.92 -21.90 0.81
C SER A 91 8.77 -21.89 2.10
N ARG A 92 8.40 -22.70 3.10
CA ARG A 92 9.18 -22.84 4.33
C ARG A 92 10.48 -23.57 4.12
N GLU A 93 10.43 -24.64 3.33
CA GLU A 93 11.60 -25.47 3.03
C GLU A 93 12.66 -24.69 2.24
N PHE A 94 12.23 -23.95 1.21
CA PHE A 94 13.15 -23.37 0.24
C PHE A 94 13.41 -21.86 0.39
N LEU A 95 12.55 -21.10 1.10
CA LEU A 95 12.66 -19.64 1.14
C LEU A 95 12.78 -19.08 2.55
N ASN A 96 11.82 -19.38 3.43
CA ASN A 96 11.82 -18.85 4.79
C ASN A 96 11.12 -19.81 5.76
N PRO A 97 11.86 -20.49 6.66
CA PRO A 97 11.29 -21.47 7.58
C PRO A 97 10.30 -20.84 8.58
N ASN A 98 10.43 -19.54 8.85
CA ASN A 98 9.57 -18.80 9.78
C ASN A 98 8.34 -18.18 9.10
N LEU A 99 8.10 -18.45 7.80
CA LEU A 99 6.93 -17.94 7.11
C LEU A 99 5.65 -18.42 7.78
N SER A 100 4.76 -17.49 8.13
CA SER A 100 3.45 -17.83 8.67
C SER A 100 2.43 -18.05 7.56
N ARG A 101 1.44 -18.90 7.83
CA ARG A 101 0.32 -19.15 6.89
C ARG A 101 -0.43 -17.87 6.54
N SER A 102 -0.68 -17.02 7.53
CA SER A 102 -1.34 -15.73 7.32
C SER A 102 -0.48 -14.78 6.49
N ALA A 103 0.83 -14.70 6.75
CA ALA A 103 1.74 -13.88 5.95
C ALA A 103 1.74 -14.32 4.47
N LEU A 104 1.79 -15.63 4.21
CA LEU A 104 1.66 -16.18 2.85
C LEU A 104 0.32 -15.77 2.22
N GLN A 105 -0.79 -15.95 2.92
CA GLN A 105 -2.11 -15.58 2.40
C GLN A 105 -2.25 -14.07 2.14
N HIS A 106 -1.73 -13.22 3.02
CA HIS A 106 -1.72 -11.77 2.84
C HIS A 106 -0.84 -11.35 1.67
N MET A 107 0.31 -11.99 1.48
CA MET A 107 1.17 -11.75 0.32
C MET A 107 0.44 -12.09 -0.97
N LEU A 108 -0.18 -13.27 -1.09
CA LEU A 108 -0.93 -13.67 -2.27
C LEU A 108 -2.06 -12.68 -2.59
N LYS A 109 -2.78 -12.19 -1.57
CA LYS A 109 -3.81 -11.15 -1.75
C LYS A 109 -3.22 -9.79 -2.16
N ARG A 110 -2.11 -9.37 -1.54
CA ARG A 110 -1.46 -8.08 -1.83
C ARG A 110 -0.87 -8.04 -3.25
N ARG A 111 -0.45 -9.20 -3.75
CA ARG A 111 0.11 -9.37 -5.10
C ARG A 111 -0.95 -9.76 -6.14
N ASP A 112 -2.24 -9.71 -5.78
CA ASP A 112 -3.38 -10.04 -6.65
C ASP A 112 -3.27 -11.40 -7.36
N VAL A 113 -2.69 -12.39 -6.68
CA VAL A 113 -2.45 -13.72 -7.25
C VAL A 113 -3.77 -14.45 -7.44
N PRO A 114 -4.04 -15.03 -8.62
CA PRO A 114 -5.27 -15.75 -8.87
C PRO A 114 -5.49 -16.91 -7.88
N THR A 115 -6.76 -17.13 -7.58
CA THR A 115 -7.19 -18.27 -6.77
C THR A 115 -7.01 -19.56 -7.57
N LEU A 116 -6.78 -20.69 -6.90
CA LEU A 116 -6.67 -21.99 -7.57
C LEU A 116 -7.83 -22.28 -8.51
N ALA A 117 -9.06 -21.96 -8.11
CA ALA A 117 -10.23 -22.13 -8.98
C ALA A 117 -10.16 -21.29 -10.28
N GLN A 118 -9.56 -20.09 -10.23
CA GLN A 118 -9.36 -19.27 -11.42
C GLN A 118 -8.27 -19.86 -12.31
N LEU A 119 -7.18 -20.32 -11.70
CA LEU A 119 -6.07 -20.98 -12.40
C LEU A 119 -6.53 -22.27 -13.10
N THR A 120 -7.33 -23.10 -12.44
CA THR A 120 -7.89 -24.33 -13.04
C THR A 120 -8.85 -24.02 -14.20
N ARG A 121 -9.61 -22.91 -14.13
CA ARG A 121 -10.45 -22.47 -15.25
C ARG A 121 -9.60 -22.02 -16.44
N GLN A 122 -8.53 -21.27 -16.19
CA GLN A 122 -7.59 -20.88 -17.24
C GLN A 122 -6.97 -22.09 -17.94
N ASP A 123 -6.58 -23.12 -17.18
CA ASP A 123 -6.08 -24.38 -17.75
C ASP A 123 -7.14 -25.08 -18.63
N ALA A 124 -8.41 -25.08 -18.21
CA ALA A 124 -9.49 -25.67 -18.99
C ALA A 124 -9.72 -24.90 -20.31
N GLU A 125 -9.77 -23.57 -20.23
CA GLU A 125 -9.93 -22.69 -21.40
C GLU A 125 -8.75 -22.78 -22.39
N GLU A 126 -7.54 -22.99 -21.89
CA GLU A 126 -6.36 -23.19 -22.74
C GLU A 126 -6.41 -24.54 -23.48
N ASN A 127 -6.93 -25.57 -22.83
CA ASN A 127 -7.09 -26.89 -23.44
C ASN A 127 -8.22 -26.95 -24.49
N GLU A 128 -9.25 -26.11 -24.37
CA GLU A 128 -10.36 -26.03 -25.34
C GLU A 128 -10.02 -25.28 -26.64
N LYS A 129 -8.94 -24.47 -26.65
CA LYS A 129 -8.51 -23.78 -27.87
C LYS A 129 -7.97 -24.81 -28.87
N PRO A 130 -8.42 -24.81 -30.14
CA PRO A 130 -7.96 -25.77 -31.13
C PRO A 130 -6.46 -25.62 -31.33
N LYS A 131 -5.69 -26.66 -30.96
CA LYS A 131 -4.22 -26.66 -30.97
C LYS A 131 -3.58 -26.56 -32.36
N HIS A 132 -4.37 -26.53 -33.43
CA HIS A 132 -3.87 -26.27 -34.78
C HIS A 132 -5.03 -25.88 -35.72
N ARG A 133 -4.86 -24.83 -36.54
CA ARG A 133 -5.58 -24.69 -37.82
C ARG A 133 -4.57 -25.04 -38.92
N PRO A 134 -4.88 -25.99 -39.83
CA PRO A 134 -4.01 -26.32 -40.95
C PRO A 134 -3.85 -25.14 -41.92
#